data_AF-A0A813EP35-F1
#
_entry.id   AF-A0A813EP35-F1
#
_cell.length_a   1.000
_cell.length_b   1.000
_cell.length_c   1.000
_cell.angle_alpha   90.00
_cell.angle_beta   90.00
_cell.angle_gamma   90.00
#
_symmetry.space_group_name_H-M   'P 1'
#
loop_
_entity.id
_entity.type
_entity.pdbx_description
1 polymer ?
#
loop_
_entity_poly.entity_id
_entity_poly.type
_entity_poly.pdbx_seq_one_letter_code
_entity_poly.pdbx_strand_id
1 'polypeptide(L)'
;DGVSGRAGQIEGLLKQQQVCRKLQVLFGLPTTLQSCLDRKAYGKAVEAYCCCAGFLRQYRHLPTFQKVLEEVELQMGRIRNALEERLRSPELSVEEAVNSSVTLLDLGEDQVKVSREYLTGRAAMLRQSLESCFEAQPSDIAGRSEDAGGAEDSAAKSAGELSKEEAERQRPESQLLQSACSRTTELYVPRLCDAVEGFQKLMEGRTPTVEGSVDENALSDFVSARVEELCGRIAGLVEQKCPPTRVLVSCVHSVRDSLRRLHSLLPTLLTKLFRVFLSRTAMDAMKALFAAAASLLVIDLCKLHQECNRLQESANSGLDDVLEEIAKTEQSLIMHGFTALTECQPLLSLLGSDKVGCQQLVRGLHSQLIMLFLTF
;
A
#
# COMPACT_ATOMS: atom_id res chain seq x y z
N ASP A 1 -55.15 -60.29 -1.25
CA ASP A 1 -55.72 -59.00 -1.68
C ASP A 1 -55.72 -57.87 -0.65
N GLY A 2 -55.89 -58.12 0.66
CA GLY A 2 -55.94 -57.04 1.68
C GLY A 2 -54.63 -56.28 1.98
N VAL A 3 -53.47 -56.83 1.63
CA VAL A 3 -52.14 -56.22 1.93
C VAL A 3 -51.72 -55.20 0.87
N SER A 4 -52.14 -55.39 -0.39
CA SER A 4 -51.84 -54.50 -1.52
C SER A 4 -52.57 -53.14 -1.39
N GLY A 5 -53.83 -53.14 -0.93
CA GLY A 5 -54.60 -51.91 -0.70
C GLY A 5 -54.06 -51.05 0.46
N ARG A 6 -53.55 -51.69 1.54
CA ARG A 6 -52.92 -50.98 2.67
C ARG A 6 -51.56 -50.41 2.30
N ALA A 7 -50.76 -51.14 1.50
CA ALA A 7 -49.49 -50.64 0.98
C ALA A 7 -49.69 -49.39 0.10
N GLY A 8 -50.71 -49.39 -0.79
CA GLY A 8 -51.06 -48.22 -1.60
C GLY A 8 -51.56 -47.02 -0.79
N GLN A 9 -52.31 -47.23 0.30
CA GLN A 9 -52.72 -46.16 1.21
C GLN A 9 -51.54 -45.59 2.01
N ILE A 10 -50.61 -46.43 2.46
CA ILE A 10 -49.39 -45.98 3.13
C ILE A 10 -48.51 -45.18 2.16
N GLU A 11 -48.38 -45.62 0.91
CA GLU A 11 -47.63 -44.90 -0.13
C GLU A 11 -48.27 -43.54 -0.48
N GLY A 12 -49.61 -43.48 -0.52
CA GLY A 12 -50.37 -42.25 -0.71
C GLY A 12 -50.18 -41.25 0.44
N LEU A 13 -50.25 -41.74 1.69
CA LEU A 13 -50.02 -40.93 2.89
C LEU A 13 -48.56 -40.45 3.00
N LEU A 14 -47.58 -41.28 2.61
CA LEU A 14 -46.17 -40.88 2.56
C LEU A 14 -45.92 -39.80 1.50
N LYS A 15 -46.51 -39.92 0.31
CA LYS A 15 -46.47 -38.86 -0.72
C LYS A 15 -47.08 -37.56 -0.20
N GLN A 16 -48.21 -37.64 0.49
CA GLN A 16 -48.90 -36.49 1.07
C GLN A 16 -48.10 -35.85 2.21
N GLN A 17 -47.47 -36.65 3.07
CA GLN A 17 -46.58 -36.19 4.14
C GLN A 17 -45.31 -35.53 3.56
N GLN A 18 -44.76 -36.07 2.48
CA GLN A 18 -43.57 -35.54 1.82
C GLN A 18 -43.87 -34.19 1.13
N VAL A 19 -45.05 -34.04 0.55
CA VAL A 19 -45.55 -32.76 0.02
C VAL A 19 -45.77 -31.73 1.14
N CYS A 20 -46.41 -32.11 2.24
CA CYS A 20 -46.59 -31.24 3.41
C CYS A 20 -45.25 -30.78 4.02
N ARG A 21 -44.24 -31.67 4.10
CA ARG A 21 -42.89 -31.30 4.53
C ARG A 21 -42.23 -30.30 3.58
N LYS A 22 -42.35 -30.49 2.27
CA LYS A 22 -41.83 -29.54 1.26
C LYS A 22 -42.53 -28.18 1.36
N LEU A 23 -43.85 -28.17 1.56
CA LEU A 23 -44.63 -26.95 1.80
C LEU A 23 -44.22 -26.25 3.10
N GLN A 24 -44.01 -26.97 4.21
CA GLN A 24 -43.53 -26.39 5.47
C GLN A 24 -42.16 -25.73 5.32
N VAL A 25 -41.25 -26.33 4.56
CA VAL A 25 -39.94 -25.74 4.27
C VAL A 25 -40.07 -24.46 3.44
N LEU A 26 -40.98 -24.44 2.44
CA LEU A 26 -41.23 -23.25 1.61
C LEU A 26 -41.86 -22.10 2.40
N PHE A 27 -42.84 -22.38 3.27
CA PHE A 27 -43.47 -21.37 4.12
C PHE A 27 -42.60 -20.92 5.30
N GLY A 28 -41.61 -21.73 5.69
CA GLY A 28 -40.56 -21.36 6.65
C GLY A 28 -39.36 -20.62 6.03
N LEU A 29 -39.33 -20.44 4.70
CA LEU A 29 -38.22 -19.77 4.03
C LEU A 29 -38.08 -18.28 4.43
N PRO A 30 -39.15 -17.48 4.56
CA PRO A 30 -39.02 -16.09 5.00
C PRO A 30 -38.40 -15.95 6.40
N THR A 31 -38.80 -16.79 7.34
CA THR A 31 -38.31 -16.73 8.73
C THR A 31 -36.86 -17.23 8.85
N THR A 32 -36.48 -18.22 8.04
CA THR A 32 -35.09 -18.69 7.95
C THR A 32 -34.18 -17.66 7.30
N LEU A 33 -34.63 -16.96 6.24
CA LEU A 33 -33.90 -15.85 5.62
C LEU A 33 -33.71 -14.69 6.59
N GLN A 34 -34.76 -14.29 7.32
CA GLN A 34 -34.66 -13.25 8.35
C GLN A 34 -33.65 -13.66 9.44
N SER A 35 -33.73 -14.91 9.93
CA SER A 35 -32.78 -15.42 10.92
C SER A 35 -31.33 -15.46 10.41
N CYS A 36 -31.12 -15.74 9.12
CA CYS A 36 -29.80 -15.73 8.50
C CYS A 36 -29.26 -14.31 8.33
N LEU A 37 -30.14 -13.34 8.03
CA LEU A 37 -29.80 -11.92 7.99
C LEU A 37 -29.36 -11.44 9.38
N ASP A 38 -30.09 -11.78 10.43
CA ASP A 38 -29.76 -11.40 11.82
C ASP A 38 -28.43 -12.01 12.28
N ARG A 39 -28.14 -13.23 11.83
CA ARG A 39 -26.90 -13.97 12.16
C ARG A 39 -25.73 -13.69 11.20
N LYS A 40 -25.90 -12.81 10.20
CA LYS A 40 -24.92 -12.52 9.13
C LYS A 40 -24.44 -13.77 8.37
N ALA A 41 -25.26 -14.82 8.32
CA ALA A 41 -24.95 -16.09 7.67
C ALA A 41 -25.41 -16.09 6.21
N TYR A 42 -24.86 -15.17 5.41
CA TYR A 42 -25.36 -14.87 4.07
C TYR A 42 -25.27 -16.05 3.10
N GLY A 43 -24.17 -16.82 3.10
CA GLY A 43 -24.01 -18.00 2.23
C GLY A 43 -25.13 -19.04 2.41
N LYS A 44 -25.53 -19.30 3.66
CA LYS A 44 -26.65 -20.21 3.97
C LYS A 44 -28.00 -19.66 3.51
N ALA A 45 -28.18 -18.34 3.57
CA ALA A 45 -29.39 -17.71 3.06
C ALA A 45 -29.52 -17.84 1.54
N VAL A 46 -28.42 -17.61 0.82
CA VAL A 46 -28.37 -17.75 -0.65
C VAL A 46 -28.62 -19.20 -1.07
N GLU A 47 -27.99 -20.17 -0.42
CA GLU A 47 -28.20 -21.60 -0.70
C GLU A 47 -29.66 -22.02 -0.49
N ALA A 48 -30.26 -21.62 0.65
CA ALA A 48 -31.66 -21.90 0.95
C ALA A 48 -32.61 -21.26 -0.06
N TYR A 49 -32.31 -20.03 -0.49
CA TYR A 49 -33.06 -19.33 -1.53
C TYR A 49 -32.94 -20.04 -2.89
N CYS A 50 -31.74 -20.36 -3.35
CA CYS A 50 -31.52 -21.04 -4.64
C CYS A 50 -32.24 -22.39 -4.72
N CYS A 51 -32.29 -23.15 -3.61
CA CYS A 51 -33.03 -24.42 -3.54
C CYS A 51 -34.55 -24.26 -3.68
N CYS A 52 -35.11 -23.13 -3.26
CA CYS A 52 -36.57 -22.93 -3.17
C CYS A 52 -37.13 -21.99 -4.26
N ALA A 53 -36.32 -21.07 -4.78
CA ALA A 53 -36.75 -20.00 -5.69
C ALA A 53 -37.30 -20.54 -7.03
N GLY A 54 -36.68 -21.59 -7.59
CA GLY A 54 -37.18 -22.23 -8.81
C GLY A 54 -38.60 -22.78 -8.65
N PHE A 55 -38.88 -23.39 -7.50
CA PHE A 55 -40.19 -23.92 -7.17
C PHE A 55 -41.22 -22.81 -6.91
N LEU A 56 -40.86 -21.79 -6.12
CA LEU A 56 -41.75 -20.65 -5.84
C LEU A 56 -42.14 -19.90 -7.14
N ARG A 57 -41.21 -19.76 -8.10
CA ARG A 57 -41.48 -19.14 -9.39
C ARG A 57 -42.39 -19.99 -10.29
N GLN A 58 -42.25 -21.30 -10.26
CA GLN A 58 -43.08 -22.22 -11.05
C GLN A 58 -44.56 -22.18 -10.63
N TYR A 59 -44.84 -21.94 -9.33
CA TYR A 59 -46.20 -21.89 -8.77
C TYR A 59 -46.72 -20.47 -8.50
N ARG A 60 -46.15 -19.45 -9.15
CA ARG A 60 -46.52 -18.04 -8.96
C ARG A 60 -48.01 -17.72 -9.21
N HIS A 61 -48.70 -18.54 -10.01
CA HIS A 61 -50.13 -18.39 -10.32
C HIS A 61 -51.05 -18.63 -9.12
N LEU A 62 -50.55 -19.24 -8.04
CA LEU A 62 -51.29 -19.44 -6.80
C LEU A 62 -51.05 -18.26 -5.83
N PRO A 63 -52.11 -17.57 -5.35
CA PRO A 63 -51.98 -16.35 -4.54
C PRO A 63 -51.13 -16.52 -3.27
N THR A 64 -51.22 -17.69 -2.63
CA THR A 64 -50.47 -18.00 -1.41
C THR A 64 -48.97 -18.09 -1.66
N PHE A 65 -48.57 -18.69 -2.78
CA PHE A 65 -47.16 -18.78 -3.18
C PHE A 65 -46.62 -17.44 -3.70
N GLN A 66 -47.47 -16.64 -4.33
CA GLN A 66 -47.09 -15.29 -4.75
C GLN A 66 -46.72 -14.41 -3.54
N LYS A 67 -47.53 -14.40 -2.48
CA LYS A 67 -47.22 -13.62 -1.26
C LYS A 67 -45.91 -14.05 -0.60
N VAL A 68 -45.67 -15.36 -0.50
CA VAL A 68 -44.39 -15.87 0.04
C VAL A 68 -43.22 -15.51 -0.86
N LEU A 69 -43.38 -15.59 -2.18
CA LEU A 69 -42.34 -15.19 -3.13
C LEU A 69 -42.01 -13.70 -2.99
N GLU A 70 -43.01 -12.83 -2.86
CA GLU A 70 -42.82 -11.39 -2.63
C GLU A 70 -42.05 -11.11 -1.33
N GLU A 71 -42.40 -11.81 -0.24
CA GLU A 71 -41.71 -11.68 1.05
C GLU A 71 -40.27 -12.21 1.00
N VAL A 72 -40.04 -13.35 0.33
CA VAL A 72 -38.71 -13.93 0.13
C VAL A 72 -37.83 -13.03 -0.72
N GLU A 73 -38.34 -12.49 -1.83
CA GLU A 73 -37.61 -11.55 -2.69
C GLU A 73 -37.29 -10.24 -1.95
N LEU A 74 -38.20 -9.74 -1.10
CA LEU A 74 -37.93 -8.58 -0.24
C LEU A 74 -36.77 -8.84 0.74
N GLN A 75 -36.78 -10.00 1.41
CA GLN A 75 -35.70 -10.37 2.34
C GLN A 75 -34.38 -10.60 1.61
N MET A 76 -34.41 -11.20 0.42
CA MET A 76 -33.22 -11.34 -0.42
C MET A 76 -32.69 -9.99 -0.91
N GLY A 77 -33.54 -9.02 -1.20
CA GLY A 77 -33.13 -7.64 -1.50
C GLY A 77 -32.38 -7.00 -0.31
N ARG A 78 -32.86 -7.21 0.92
CA ARG A 78 -32.17 -6.74 2.13
C ARG A 78 -30.83 -7.44 2.34
N ILE A 79 -30.75 -8.75 2.09
CA ILE A 79 -29.51 -9.52 2.16
C ILE A 79 -28.50 -9.00 1.14
N ARG A 80 -28.92 -8.68 -0.10
CA ARG A 80 -28.06 -8.08 -1.11
C ARG A 80 -27.50 -6.73 -0.66
N ASN A 81 -28.35 -5.83 -0.21
CA ASN A 81 -27.92 -4.51 0.26
C ASN A 81 -26.94 -4.64 1.45
N ALA A 82 -27.23 -5.53 2.41
CA ALA A 82 -26.35 -5.79 3.54
C ALA A 82 -25.00 -6.38 3.11
N LEU A 83 -24.99 -7.27 2.10
CA LEU A 83 -23.76 -7.83 1.52
C LEU A 83 -22.93 -6.75 0.80
N GLU A 84 -23.57 -5.87 0.04
CA GLU A 84 -22.89 -4.76 -0.64
C GLU A 84 -22.30 -3.75 0.36
N GLU A 85 -23.08 -3.35 1.37
CA GLU A 85 -22.60 -2.48 2.46
C GLU A 85 -21.43 -3.13 3.22
N ARG A 86 -21.54 -4.43 3.48
CA ARG A 86 -20.47 -5.20 4.12
C ARG A 86 -19.24 -5.25 3.22
N LEU A 87 -19.37 -5.43 1.91
CA LEU A 87 -18.23 -5.48 0.98
C LEU A 87 -17.48 -4.14 0.91
N ARG A 88 -18.19 -3.01 1.10
CA ARG A 88 -17.59 -1.66 1.20
C ARG A 88 -16.90 -1.41 2.54
N SER A 89 -17.20 -2.17 3.58
CA SER A 89 -16.61 -1.97 4.90
C SER A 89 -15.10 -2.30 4.90
N PRO A 90 -14.26 -1.45 5.51
CA PRO A 90 -12.82 -1.68 5.56
C PRO A 90 -12.43 -2.84 6.49
N GLU A 91 -13.31 -3.24 7.41
CA GLU A 91 -13.02 -4.20 8.49
C GLU A 91 -12.99 -5.67 8.04
N LEU A 92 -13.47 -5.98 6.82
CA LEU A 92 -13.53 -7.36 6.37
C LEU A 92 -12.16 -7.96 6.13
N SER A 93 -12.01 -9.24 6.46
CA SER A 93 -10.88 -10.03 5.97
C SER A 93 -10.98 -10.24 4.45
N VAL A 94 -9.86 -10.57 3.81
CA VAL A 94 -9.84 -10.86 2.37
C VAL A 94 -10.72 -12.06 2.04
N GLU A 95 -10.69 -13.11 2.85
CA GLU A 95 -11.51 -14.31 2.66
C GLU A 95 -13.00 -14.00 2.81
N GLU A 96 -13.38 -13.18 3.80
CA GLU A 96 -14.76 -12.76 3.98
C GLU A 96 -15.25 -11.88 2.82
N ALA A 97 -14.40 -11.01 2.29
CA ALA A 97 -14.72 -10.16 1.15
C ALA A 97 -14.87 -10.99 -0.13
N VAL A 98 -14.01 -11.99 -0.35
CA VAL A 98 -14.13 -12.93 -1.47
C VAL A 98 -15.40 -13.76 -1.33
N ASN A 99 -15.67 -14.33 -0.16
CA ASN A 99 -16.89 -15.11 0.10
C ASN A 99 -18.15 -14.25 -0.11
N SER A 100 -18.16 -13.01 0.37
CA SER A 100 -19.29 -12.08 0.18
C SER A 100 -19.48 -11.76 -1.32
N SER A 101 -18.38 -11.58 -2.05
CA SER A 101 -18.41 -11.35 -3.51
C SER A 101 -18.93 -12.57 -4.27
N VAL A 102 -18.49 -13.78 -3.92
CA VAL A 102 -19.00 -15.04 -4.49
C VAL A 102 -20.50 -15.17 -4.20
N THR A 103 -20.94 -14.91 -2.97
CA THR A 103 -22.39 -14.97 -2.66
C THR A 103 -23.22 -13.95 -3.45
N LEU A 104 -22.69 -12.76 -3.74
CA LEU A 104 -23.37 -11.78 -4.61
C LEU A 104 -23.44 -12.25 -6.06
N LEU A 105 -22.37 -12.86 -6.57
CA LEU A 105 -22.35 -13.44 -7.92
C LEU A 105 -23.30 -14.64 -8.06
N ASP A 106 -23.42 -15.47 -7.02
CA ASP A 106 -24.37 -16.59 -6.96
C ASP A 106 -25.83 -16.10 -6.97
N LEU A 107 -26.08 -14.89 -6.47
CA LEU A 107 -27.37 -14.20 -6.55
C LEU A 107 -27.68 -13.58 -7.91
N GLY A 108 -26.76 -13.72 -8.87
CA GLY A 108 -26.90 -13.19 -10.23
C GLY A 108 -26.60 -11.71 -10.36
N GLU A 109 -25.90 -11.10 -9.39
CA GLU A 109 -25.39 -9.73 -9.56
C GLU A 109 -24.34 -9.68 -10.69
N ASP A 110 -24.24 -8.50 -11.30
CA ASP A 110 -23.28 -8.23 -12.36
C ASP A 110 -21.83 -8.33 -11.84
N GLN A 111 -20.99 -9.05 -12.58
CA GLN A 111 -19.59 -9.25 -12.25
C GLN A 111 -18.82 -7.94 -12.19
N VAL A 112 -19.07 -7.01 -13.13
CA VAL A 112 -18.37 -5.72 -13.15
C VAL A 112 -18.71 -4.90 -11.89
N LYS A 113 -19.98 -4.93 -11.47
CA LYS A 113 -20.42 -4.30 -10.23
C LYS A 113 -19.75 -4.92 -9.00
N VAL A 114 -19.77 -6.24 -8.85
CA VAL A 114 -19.17 -6.93 -7.68
C VAL A 114 -17.65 -6.72 -7.62
N SER A 115 -16.95 -6.84 -8.75
CA SER A 115 -15.51 -6.55 -8.84
C SER A 115 -15.18 -5.12 -8.42
N ARG A 116 -15.98 -4.14 -8.85
CA ARG A 116 -15.81 -2.73 -8.45
C ARG A 116 -16.02 -2.53 -6.95
N GLU A 117 -17.07 -3.12 -6.38
CA GLU A 117 -17.37 -2.99 -4.95
C GLU A 117 -16.29 -3.64 -4.09
N TYR A 118 -15.78 -4.80 -4.49
CA TYR A 118 -14.64 -5.45 -3.86
C TYR A 118 -13.42 -4.53 -3.83
N LEU A 119 -13.01 -4.01 -4.99
CA LEU A 119 -11.84 -3.13 -5.09
C LEU A 119 -12.05 -1.83 -4.31
N THR A 120 -13.27 -1.29 -4.29
CA THR A 120 -13.61 -0.07 -3.54
C THR A 120 -13.46 -0.27 -2.04
N GLY A 121 -13.99 -1.36 -1.48
CA GLY A 121 -13.83 -1.69 -0.06
C GLY A 121 -12.38 -1.95 0.33
N ARG A 122 -11.60 -2.62 -0.54
CA ARG A 122 -10.17 -2.85 -0.32
C ARG A 122 -9.34 -1.56 -0.45
N ALA A 123 -9.71 -0.66 -1.36
CA ALA A 123 -9.07 0.66 -1.47
C ALA A 123 -9.25 1.48 -0.19
N ALA A 124 -10.45 1.47 0.40
CA ALA A 124 -10.73 2.17 1.65
C ALA A 124 -9.89 1.64 2.82
N MET A 125 -9.84 0.31 2.99
CA MET A 125 -9.01 -0.34 4.00
C MET A 125 -7.52 -0.02 3.81
N LEU A 126 -7.01 -0.11 2.58
CA LEU A 126 -5.62 0.18 2.28
C LEU A 126 -5.27 1.65 2.53
N ARG A 127 -6.18 2.58 2.24
CA ARG A 127 -5.97 4.00 2.52
C ARG A 127 -5.82 4.25 4.02
N GLN A 128 -6.72 3.71 4.85
CA GLN A 128 -6.63 3.80 6.30
C GLN A 128 -5.33 3.17 6.83
N SER A 129 -4.95 2.00 6.28
CA SER A 129 -3.70 1.34 6.63
C SER A 129 -2.49 2.19 6.26
N LEU A 130 -2.49 2.84 5.09
CA LEU A 130 -1.41 3.71 4.66
C LEU A 130 -1.32 4.95 5.54
N GLU A 131 -2.44 5.59 5.86
CA GLU A 131 -2.47 6.74 6.78
C GLU A 131 -1.84 6.40 8.13
N SER A 132 -2.23 5.27 8.73
CA SER A 132 -1.65 4.81 10.00
C SER A 132 -0.14 4.53 9.93
N CYS A 133 0.40 4.19 8.75
CA CYS A 133 1.85 3.96 8.58
C CYS A 133 2.65 5.25 8.60
N PHE A 134 2.06 6.39 8.22
CA PHE A 134 2.72 7.69 8.10
C PHE A 134 2.33 8.68 9.22
N GLU A 135 1.37 8.32 10.07
CA GLU A 135 1.09 9.04 11.30
C GLU A 135 2.26 8.92 12.28
N ALA A 136 2.72 10.07 12.78
CA ALA A 136 3.80 10.14 13.76
C ALA A 136 3.26 9.70 15.12
N GLN A 137 3.52 8.45 15.52
CA GLN A 137 3.26 8.02 16.89
C GLN A 137 4.42 8.48 17.80
N PRO A 138 4.15 9.19 18.91
CA PRO A 138 5.17 9.62 19.86
C PRO A 138 5.88 8.49 20.64
N SER A 139 5.43 7.24 20.51
CA SER A 139 5.83 6.12 21.38
C SER A 139 7.09 5.38 20.96
N ASP A 140 7.56 5.52 19.72
CA ASP A 140 8.71 4.75 19.22
C ASP A 140 10.07 5.32 19.65
N ILE A 141 10.09 6.51 20.28
CA ILE A 141 11.32 7.19 20.75
C ILE A 141 11.77 6.67 22.14
N ALA A 142 10.90 5.99 22.90
CA ALA A 142 11.16 5.65 24.30
C ALA A 142 11.59 4.19 24.56
N GLY A 143 11.63 3.31 23.55
CA GLY A 143 11.62 1.86 23.77
C GLY A 143 12.93 1.09 23.60
N ARG A 144 14.10 1.73 23.38
CA ARG A 144 15.31 0.97 22.98
C ARG A 144 16.64 1.46 23.56
N SER A 145 16.64 1.81 24.83
CA SER A 145 17.86 1.97 25.63
C SER A 145 17.74 1.12 26.89
N GLU A 146 18.13 -0.16 26.79
CA GLU A 146 18.56 -1.04 27.89
C GLU A 146 18.59 -2.48 27.35
N ASP A 147 19.63 -2.86 26.60
CA ASP A 147 20.34 -4.11 26.89
C ASP A 147 21.68 -4.21 26.14
N ALA A 148 22.60 -4.99 26.72
CA ALA A 148 23.92 -5.43 26.25
C ALA A 148 25.13 -4.54 26.59
N GLY A 149 25.60 -4.71 27.81
CA GLY A 149 27.01 -4.52 28.16
C GLY A 149 27.87 -5.76 27.86
N GLY A 150 29.13 -5.51 27.51
CA GLY A 150 30.29 -6.36 27.82
C GLY A 150 30.83 -7.30 26.74
N ALA A 151 31.90 -6.88 26.04
CA ALA A 151 33.18 -7.60 25.95
C ALA A 151 34.16 -6.84 25.04
N GLU A 152 35.34 -6.55 25.58
CA GLU A 152 36.43 -5.83 24.93
C GLU A 152 37.25 -6.72 23.97
N ASP A 153 37.78 -6.05 22.95
CA ASP A 153 39.18 -6.07 22.49
C ASP A 153 39.55 -6.76 21.16
N SER A 154 40.42 -6.03 20.43
CA SER A 154 41.14 -6.33 19.17
C SER A 154 40.41 -6.19 17.81
N ALA A 155 40.54 -5.01 17.18
CA ALA A 155 40.97 -4.82 15.77
C ALA A 155 40.85 -3.35 15.34
N ALA A 156 41.73 -2.51 15.88
CA ALA A 156 41.84 -1.10 15.53
C ALA A 156 42.36 -0.92 14.09
N LYS A 157 41.44 -0.77 13.12
CA LYS A 157 41.64 -0.03 11.85
C LYS A 157 40.37 0.27 11.02
N SER A 158 39.16 -0.06 11.48
CA SER A 158 37.88 0.24 10.78
C SER A 158 36.90 1.13 11.57
N ALA A 159 37.30 1.66 12.73
CA ALA A 159 36.38 2.27 13.70
C ALA A 159 35.87 3.69 13.37
N GLY A 160 36.42 4.36 12.35
CA GLY A 160 36.02 5.74 12.00
C GLY A 160 34.72 5.86 11.19
N GLU A 161 34.38 4.85 10.40
CA GLU A 161 33.19 4.90 9.52
C GLU A 161 31.92 4.40 10.23
N LEU A 162 32.03 3.38 11.07
CA LEU A 162 30.88 2.81 11.80
C LEU A 162 30.24 3.81 12.78
N SER A 163 31.04 4.66 13.44
CA SER A 163 30.52 5.66 14.39
C SER A 163 29.71 6.77 13.71
N LYS A 164 30.03 7.13 12.46
CA LYS A 164 29.30 8.15 11.70
C LYS A 164 28.00 7.60 11.12
N GLU A 165 28.00 6.33 10.71
CA GLU A 165 26.81 5.64 10.20
C GLU A 165 25.75 5.41 11.28
N GLU A 166 26.16 5.02 12.49
CA GLU A 166 25.25 4.90 13.63
C GLU A 166 24.62 6.27 13.97
N ALA A 167 25.41 7.35 13.94
CA ALA A 167 24.95 8.71 14.20
C ALA A 167 23.98 9.24 13.12
N GLU A 168 24.21 8.90 11.85
CA GLU A 168 23.32 9.26 10.73
C GLU A 168 21.97 8.51 10.79
N ARG A 169 21.98 7.27 11.28
CA ARG A 169 20.75 6.49 11.53
C ARG A 169 19.96 6.97 12.74
N GLN A 170 20.63 7.52 13.74
CA GLN A 170 19.99 8.06 14.95
C GLN A 170 19.34 9.43 14.74
N ARG A 171 19.52 10.06 13.58
CA ARG A 171 18.84 11.32 13.25
C ARG A 171 17.32 11.14 13.25
N PRO A 172 16.56 12.11 13.78
CA PRO A 172 15.11 12.01 13.84
C PRO A 172 14.48 11.88 12.44
N GLU A 173 15.08 12.48 11.41
CA GLU A 173 14.61 12.34 10.03
C GLU A 173 14.77 10.91 9.48
N SER A 174 15.89 10.27 9.81
CA SER A 174 16.20 8.88 9.43
C SER A 174 15.26 7.89 10.11
N GLN A 175 14.98 8.09 11.41
CA GLN A 175 14.08 7.24 12.18
C GLN A 175 12.62 7.33 11.69
N LEU A 176 12.17 8.53 11.32
CA LEU A 176 10.83 8.73 10.76
C LEU A 176 10.66 8.01 9.41
N LEU A 177 11.62 8.13 8.50
CA LEU A 177 11.55 7.42 7.22
C LEU A 177 11.63 5.90 7.43
N GLN A 178 12.54 5.43 8.28
CA GLN A 178 12.75 4.00 8.51
C GLN A 178 11.54 3.35 9.19
N SER A 179 10.94 4.00 10.20
CA SER A 179 9.71 3.52 10.85
C SER A 179 8.53 3.52 9.88
N ALA A 180 8.35 4.57 9.07
CA ALA A 180 7.31 4.61 8.05
C ALA A 180 7.48 3.50 7.00
N CYS A 181 8.71 3.24 6.54
CA CYS A 181 9.00 2.18 5.58
C CYS A 181 8.82 0.78 6.19
N SER A 182 9.26 0.55 7.44
CA SER A 182 9.06 -0.72 8.15
C SER A 182 7.56 -1.01 8.33
N ARG A 183 6.79 -0.05 8.86
CA ARG A 183 5.32 -0.20 9.00
C ARG A 183 4.63 -0.45 7.66
N THR A 184 5.06 0.24 6.61
CA THR A 184 4.57 -0.01 5.25
C THR A 184 4.85 -1.46 4.82
N THR A 185 6.08 -1.93 4.98
CA THR A 185 6.50 -3.26 4.55
C THR A 185 5.82 -4.37 5.35
N GLU A 186 5.52 -4.13 6.63
CA GLU A 186 4.94 -5.13 7.54
C GLU A 186 3.40 -5.12 7.54
N LEU A 187 2.77 -3.96 7.38
CA LEU A 187 1.31 -3.81 7.53
C LEU A 187 0.60 -3.56 6.20
N TYR A 188 1.13 -2.65 5.38
CA TYR A 188 0.43 -2.20 4.17
C TYR A 188 0.64 -3.15 2.98
N VAL A 189 1.90 -3.51 2.69
CA VAL A 189 2.25 -4.30 1.50
C VAL A 189 1.63 -5.71 1.52
N PRO A 190 1.61 -6.45 2.65
CA PRO A 190 0.94 -7.75 2.70
C PRO A 190 -0.56 -7.61 2.40
N ARG A 191 -1.23 -6.63 3.00
CA ARG A 191 -2.67 -6.34 2.77
C ARG A 191 -2.96 -6.02 1.31
N LEU A 192 -2.07 -5.28 0.63
CA LEU A 192 -2.20 -5.01 -0.81
C LEU A 192 -2.07 -6.29 -1.63
N CYS A 193 -1.09 -7.14 -1.31
CA CYS A 193 -0.90 -8.41 -2.02
C CYS A 193 -2.11 -9.34 -1.82
N ASP A 194 -2.62 -9.45 -0.59
CA ASP A 194 -3.78 -10.29 -0.29
C ASP A 194 -5.05 -9.79 -1.00
N ALA A 195 -5.23 -8.46 -1.13
CA ALA A 195 -6.33 -7.89 -1.89
C ALA A 195 -6.25 -8.22 -3.39
N VAL A 196 -5.05 -8.19 -3.98
CA VAL A 196 -4.82 -8.54 -5.39
C VAL A 196 -5.07 -10.02 -5.63
N GLU A 197 -4.55 -10.90 -4.77
CA GLU A 197 -4.78 -12.34 -4.88
C GLU A 197 -6.25 -12.72 -4.63
N GLY A 198 -6.92 -12.05 -3.69
CA GLY A 198 -8.35 -12.23 -3.47
C GLY A 198 -9.18 -11.84 -4.70
N PHE A 199 -8.81 -10.77 -5.40
CA PHE A 199 -9.42 -10.39 -6.67
C PHE A 199 -9.14 -11.42 -7.77
N GLN A 200 -7.91 -11.92 -7.88
CA GLN A 200 -7.58 -12.97 -8.86
C GLN A 200 -8.37 -14.25 -8.60
N LYS A 201 -8.50 -14.70 -7.34
CA LYS A 201 -9.35 -15.84 -6.97
C LYS A 201 -10.82 -15.64 -7.35
N LEU A 202 -11.34 -14.42 -7.18
CA LEU A 202 -12.71 -14.08 -7.61
C LEU A 202 -12.88 -14.22 -9.14
N MET A 203 -11.83 -13.92 -9.90
CA MET A 203 -11.80 -14.01 -11.35
C MET A 203 -11.58 -15.44 -11.87
N GLU A 204 -10.74 -16.24 -11.20
CA GLU A 204 -10.41 -17.63 -11.56
C GLU A 204 -11.57 -18.61 -11.35
N GLY A 205 -12.49 -18.31 -10.43
CA GLY A 205 -13.64 -19.16 -10.10
C GLY A 205 -14.70 -19.33 -11.19
N ARG A 206 -14.53 -18.77 -12.41
CA ARG A 206 -15.52 -18.86 -13.50
C ARG A 206 -14.93 -19.25 -14.85
N THR A 207 -15.65 -20.12 -15.55
CA THR A 207 -15.46 -20.40 -16.98
C THR A 207 -15.88 -19.20 -17.84
N PRO A 208 -15.24 -18.99 -19.01
CA PRO A 208 -15.51 -17.87 -19.90
C PRO A 208 -16.83 -18.10 -20.66
N THR A 209 -17.96 -17.93 -19.98
CA THR A 209 -19.26 -17.87 -20.63
C THR A 209 -19.69 -16.42 -20.77
N VAL A 210 -19.36 -15.89 -21.95
CA VAL A 210 -20.11 -14.94 -22.78
C VAL A 210 -20.60 -13.64 -22.12
N GLU A 211 -20.06 -12.53 -22.64
CA GLU A 211 -20.66 -11.18 -22.65
C GLU A 211 -20.72 -10.42 -21.32
N GLY A 212 -19.55 -10.21 -20.74
CA GLY A 212 -19.31 -9.09 -19.83
C GLY A 212 -17.82 -8.88 -19.77
N SER A 213 -17.28 -7.98 -20.61
CA SER A 213 -15.87 -7.63 -20.58
C SER A 213 -15.55 -7.08 -19.19
N VAL A 214 -15.04 -7.93 -18.31
CA VAL A 214 -14.38 -7.48 -17.09
C VAL A 214 -13.34 -6.47 -17.55
N ASP A 215 -13.36 -5.30 -16.93
CA ASP A 215 -12.37 -4.27 -17.19
C ASP A 215 -11.00 -4.86 -16.83
N GLU A 216 -10.30 -5.39 -17.85
CA GLU A 216 -8.99 -6.03 -17.71
C GLU A 216 -7.98 -5.08 -17.04
N ASN A 217 -8.26 -3.77 -17.11
CA ASN A 217 -7.42 -2.73 -16.53
C ASN A 217 -7.80 -2.39 -15.07
N ALA A 218 -8.97 -2.78 -14.56
CA ALA A 218 -9.41 -2.36 -13.22
C ALA A 218 -8.44 -2.81 -12.11
N LEU A 219 -7.86 -4.00 -12.22
CA LEU A 219 -6.83 -4.49 -11.29
C LEU A 219 -5.53 -3.71 -11.44
N SER A 220 -5.11 -3.44 -12.69
CA SER A 220 -3.91 -2.65 -12.98
C SER A 220 -4.03 -1.22 -12.45
N ASP A 221 -5.17 -0.57 -12.67
CA ASP A 221 -5.46 0.79 -12.21
C ASP A 221 -5.54 0.86 -10.68
N PHE A 222 -6.16 -0.14 -10.05
CA PHE A 222 -6.16 -0.28 -8.60
C PHE A 222 -4.74 -0.38 -8.04
N VAL A 223 -3.93 -1.31 -8.56
CA VAL A 223 -2.54 -1.50 -8.10
C VAL A 223 -1.71 -0.26 -8.36
N SER A 224 -1.86 0.37 -9.54
CA SER A 224 -1.17 1.61 -9.89
C SER A 224 -1.47 2.71 -8.89
N ALA A 225 -2.75 3.00 -8.65
CA ALA A 225 -3.16 4.06 -7.75
C ALA A 225 -2.69 3.82 -6.30
N ARG A 226 -2.63 2.56 -5.84
CA ARG A 226 -2.18 2.21 -4.49
C ARG A 226 -0.66 2.33 -4.35
N VAL A 227 0.10 1.80 -5.31
CA VAL A 227 1.57 1.88 -5.31
C VAL A 227 2.05 3.31 -5.53
N GLU A 228 1.41 4.08 -6.41
CA GLU A 228 1.72 5.50 -6.62
C GLU A 228 1.46 6.34 -5.37
N GLU A 229 0.36 6.08 -4.64
CA GLU A 229 0.08 6.75 -3.37
C GLU A 229 1.16 6.45 -2.34
N LEU A 230 1.57 5.18 -2.21
CA LEU A 230 2.67 4.79 -1.33
C LEU A 230 3.99 5.49 -1.71
N CYS A 231 4.38 5.38 -2.99
CA CYS A 231 5.59 6.00 -3.52
C CYS A 231 5.57 7.53 -3.33
N GLY A 232 4.41 8.17 -3.52
CA GLY A 232 4.21 9.59 -3.30
C GLY A 232 4.41 10.01 -1.84
N ARG A 233 3.88 9.23 -0.89
CA ARG A 233 4.07 9.49 0.56
C ARG A 233 5.54 9.36 0.97
N ILE A 234 6.24 8.33 0.48
CA ILE A 234 7.68 8.16 0.72
C ILE A 234 8.46 9.33 0.10
N ALA A 235 8.20 9.67 -1.16
CA ALA A 235 8.88 10.78 -1.83
C ALA A 235 8.65 12.12 -1.10
N GLY A 236 7.43 12.38 -0.61
CA GLY A 236 7.13 13.57 0.18
C GLY A 236 7.88 13.62 1.51
N LEU A 237 8.07 12.49 2.20
CA LEU A 237 8.91 12.44 3.39
C LEU A 237 10.39 12.74 3.06
N VAL A 238 10.89 12.19 1.96
CA VAL A 238 12.27 12.42 1.51
C VAL A 238 12.49 13.89 1.17
N GLU A 239 11.55 14.53 0.48
CA GLU A 239 11.60 15.96 0.14
C GLU A 239 11.57 16.85 1.39
N GLN A 240 10.74 16.53 2.39
CA GLN A 240 10.60 17.35 3.60
C GLN A 240 11.73 17.17 4.62
N LYS A 241 12.27 15.95 4.75
CA LYS A 241 13.18 15.58 5.84
C LYS A 241 14.60 15.31 5.37
N CYS A 242 14.84 15.19 4.06
CA CYS A 242 16.16 15.06 3.45
C CYS A 242 17.08 14.08 4.18
N PRO A 243 16.67 12.80 4.34
CA PRO A 243 17.46 11.82 5.07
C PRO A 243 18.77 11.49 4.33
N PRO A 244 19.79 10.97 5.03
CA PRO A 244 21.05 10.54 4.41
C PRO A 244 20.81 9.54 3.28
N THR A 245 21.57 9.67 2.19
CA THR A 245 21.40 8.86 0.98
C THR A 245 21.44 7.36 1.26
N ARG A 246 22.29 6.92 2.20
CA ARG A 246 22.40 5.50 2.58
C ARG A 246 21.13 4.97 3.25
N VAL A 247 20.50 5.76 4.12
CA VAL A 247 19.23 5.41 4.78
C VAL A 247 18.12 5.32 3.74
N LEU A 248 18.08 6.29 2.81
CA LEU A 248 17.15 6.30 1.69
C LEU A 248 17.27 5.02 0.83
N VAL A 249 18.49 4.67 0.41
CA VAL A 249 18.75 3.47 -0.38
C VAL A 249 18.29 2.20 0.33
N SER A 250 18.60 2.08 1.63
CA SER A 250 18.16 0.95 2.46
C SER A 250 16.62 0.85 2.53
N CYS A 251 15.94 1.97 2.81
CA CYS A 251 14.48 2.03 2.88
C CYS A 251 13.83 1.65 1.54
N VAL A 252 14.36 2.18 0.44
CA VAL A 252 13.86 1.88 -0.91
C VAL A 252 14.08 0.41 -1.27
N HIS A 253 15.21 -0.19 -0.88
CA HIS A 253 15.44 -1.62 -1.06
C HIS A 253 14.47 -2.48 -0.24
N SER A 254 14.22 -2.12 1.02
CA SER A 254 13.23 -2.81 1.87
C SER A 254 11.83 -2.77 1.26
N VAL A 255 11.37 -1.60 0.80
CA VAL A 255 10.07 -1.45 0.11
C VAL A 255 10.04 -2.25 -1.18
N ARG A 256 11.09 -2.18 -2.01
CA ARG A 256 11.21 -2.99 -3.24
C ARG A 256 11.13 -4.49 -2.96
N ASP A 257 11.84 -4.97 -1.94
CA ASP A 257 11.87 -6.39 -1.58
C ASP A 257 10.52 -6.85 -1.04
N SER A 258 9.81 -6.03 -0.26
CA SER A 258 8.44 -6.34 0.20
C SER A 258 7.45 -6.45 -0.96
N LEU A 259 7.64 -5.66 -2.02
CA LEU A 259 6.80 -5.66 -3.20
C LEU A 259 7.17 -6.77 -4.21
N ARG A 260 8.13 -7.64 -3.91
CA ARG A 260 8.53 -8.77 -4.77
C ARG A 260 7.38 -9.73 -5.05
N ARG A 261 6.53 -10.00 -4.06
CA ARG A 261 5.31 -10.82 -4.23
C ARG A 261 4.33 -10.17 -5.23
N LEU A 262 4.13 -8.86 -5.12
CA LEU A 262 3.30 -8.13 -6.08
C LEU A 262 3.94 -8.06 -7.48
N HIS A 263 5.28 -7.98 -7.55
CA HIS A 263 6.01 -7.97 -8.82
C HIS A 263 5.87 -9.29 -9.58
N SER A 264 5.80 -10.43 -8.89
CA SER A 264 5.49 -11.71 -9.55
C SER A 264 4.09 -11.76 -10.17
N LEU A 265 3.13 -10.99 -9.65
CA LEU A 265 1.77 -10.93 -10.18
C LEU A 265 1.65 -9.93 -11.34
N LEU A 266 2.30 -8.76 -11.23
CA LEU A 266 2.19 -7.65 -12.19
C LEU A 266 3.57 -7.03 -12.52
N PRO A 267 4.46 -7.76 -13.22
CA PRO A 267 5.87 -7.36 -13.37
C PRO A 267 6.05 -6.11 -14.22
N THR A 268 5.30 -5.96 -15.30
CA THR A 268 5.43 -4.82 -16.24
C THR A 268 4.96 -3.52 -15.59
N LEU A 269 3.81 -3.56 -14.90
CA LEU A 269 3.25 -2.40 -14.19
C LEU A 269 4.19 -1.94 -13.08
N LEU A 270 4.60 -2.83 -12.18
CA LEU A 270 5.47 -2.46 -11.08
C LEU A 270 6.83 -1.94 -11.56
N THR A 271 7.41 -2.54 -12.59
CA THR A 271 8.69 -2.05 -13.15
C THR A 271 8.56 -0.61 -13.65
N LYS A 272 7.45 -0.26 -14.30
CA LYS A 272 7.20 1.11 -14.77
C LYS A 272 7.04 2.09 -13.59
N LEU A 273 6.21 1.74 -12.60
CA LEU A 273 5.94 2.59 -11.43
C LEU A 273 7.20 2.82 -10.60
N PHE A 274 7.95 1.76 -10.31
CA PHE A 274 9.20 1.86 -9.58
C PHE A 274 10.25 2.68 -10.32
N ARG A 275 10.36 2.55 -11.66
CA ARG A 275 11.29 3.39 -12.43
C ARG A 275 10.98 4.88 -12.23
N VAL A 276 9.70 5.27 -12.32
CA VAL A 276 9.27 6.66 -12.14
C VAL A 276 9.55 7.13 -10.70
N PHE A 277 9.21 6.31 -9.71
CA PHE A 277 9.47 6.58 -8.30
C PHE A 277 10.96 6.77 -8.02
N LEU A 278 11.81 5.82 -8.41
CA LEU A 278 13.25 5.88 -8.17
C LEU A 278 13.88 7.11 -8.83
N SER A 279 13.50 7.42 -10.07
CA SER A 279 14.01 8.60 -10.78
C SER A 279 13.62 9.89 -10.07
N ARG A 280 12.36 10.01 -9.62
CA ARG A 280 11.90 11.19 -8.89
C ARG A 280 12.60 11.34 -7.54
N THR A 281 12.59 10.28 -6.73
CA THR A 281 13.20 10.30 -5.39
C THR A 281 14.71 10.57 -5.44
N ALA A 282 15.43 10.01 -6.42
CA ALA A 282 16.86 10.30 -6.61
C ALA A 282 17.11 11.75 -7.02
N MET A 283 16.27 12.32 -7.91
CA MET A 283 16.37 13.72 -8.30
C MET A 283 16.09 14.67 -7.14
N ASP A 284 15.07 14.37 -6.33
CA ASP A 284 14.70 15.21 -5.19
C ASP A 284 15.75 15.16 -4.08
N ALA A 285 16.29 13.96 -3.78
CA ALA A 285 17.40 13.79 -2.85
C ALA A 285 18.67 14.54 -3.31
N MET A 286 19.01 14.45 -4.60
CA MET A 286 20.15 15.19 -5.16
C MET A 286 19.99 16.71 -4.99
N LYS A 287 18.82 17.27 -5.34
CA LYS A 287 18.56 18.70 -5.19
C LYS A 287 18.70 19.13 -3.73
N ALA A 288 18.21 18.33 -2.79
CA ALA A 288 18.35 18.60 -1.36
C ALA A 288 19.83 18.63 -0.92
N LEU A 289 20.65 17.68 -1.38
CA LEU A 289 22.09 17.66 -1.09
C LEU A 289 22.81 18.92 -1.59
N PHE A 290 22.51 19.35 -2.82
CA PHE A 290 23.12 20.56 -3.39
C PHE A 290 22.58 21.84 -2.75
N ALA A 291 21.31 21.88 -2.35
CA ALA A 291 20.76 23.00 -1.59
C ALA A 291 21.42 23.13 -0.20
N ALA A 292 21.70 22.00 0.47
CA ALA A 292 22.44 21.98 1.72
C ALA A 292 23.89 22.46 1.53
N ALA A 293 24.57 21.99 0.48
CA ALA A 293 25.93 22.44 0.15
C ALA A 293 25.98 23.95 -0.16
N ALA A 294 25.02 24.46 -0.95
CA ALA A 294 24.91 25.90 -1.23
C ALA A 294 24.65 26.73 0.05
N SER A 295 23.84 26.20 0.97
CA SER A 295 23.59 26.87 2.25
C SER A 295 24.85 26.95 3.13
N LEU A 296 25.65 25.87 3.16
CA LEU A 296 26.95 25.87 3.86
C LEU A 296 27.95 26.85 3.23
N LEU A 297 27.95 26.96 1.90
CA LEU A 297 28.76 27.92 1.16
C LEU A 297 28.41 29.37 1.53
N VAL A 298 27.12 29.71 1.60
CA VAL A 298 26.67 31.05 2.03
C VAL A 298 27.11 31.34 3.47
N ILE A 299 27.06 30.35 4.36
CA ILE A 299 27.54 30.48 5.73
C ILE A 299 29.04 30.77 5.76
N ASP A 300 29.83 30.04 4.98
CA ASP A 300 31.29 30.22 4.93
C ASP A 300 31.68 31.57 4.30
N LEU A 301 30.96 32.04 3.28
CA LEU A 301 31.13 33.40 2.73
C LEU A 301 30.77 34.48 3.75
N CYS A 302 29.70 34.30 4.54
CA CYS A 302 29.36 35.21 5.63
C CYS A 302 30.48 35.27 6.69
N LYS A 303 31.08 34.12 7.04
CA LYS A 303 32.21 34.06 7.97
C LYS A 303 33.44 34.75 7.39
N LEU A 304 33.76 34.51 6.12
CA LEU A 304 34.85 35.19 5.43
C LEU A 304 34.67 36.70 5.48
N HIS A 305 33.46 37.20 5.17
CA HIS A 305 33.17 38.63 5.25
C HIS A 305 33.37 39.21 6.66
N GLN A 306 32.89 38.50 7.69
CA GLN A 306 33.09 38.90 9.09
C GLN A 306 34.57 38.94 9.46
N GLU A 307 35.34 37.95 9.03
CA GLU A 307 36.76 37.84 9.33
C GLU A 307 37.59 38.90 8.57
N CYS A 308 37.27 39.17 7.30
CA CYS A 308 37.87 40.25 6.53
C CYS A 308 37.60 41.62 7.17
N ASN A 309 36.37 41.89 7.64
CA ASN A 309 36.07 43.12 8.35
C ASN A 309 36.87 43.24 9.66
N ARG A 310 36.97 42.15 10.43
CA ARG A 310 37.76 42.10 11.68
C ARG A 310 39.24 42.38 11.43
N LEU A 311 39.80 41.79 10.37
CA LEU A 311 41.18 42.00 9.96
C LEU A 311 41.40 43.45 9.52
N GLN A 312 40.47 44.04 8.76
CA GLN A 312 40.54 45.45 8.35
C GLN A 312 40.53 46.43 9.54
N GLU A 313 39.79 46.12 10.60
CA GLU A 313 39.77 46.95 11.84
C GLU A 313 41.05 46.80 12.68
N SER A 314 41.78 45.71 12.53
CA SER A 314 43.05 45.49 13.23
C SER A 314 44.21 46.17 12.49
N ALA A 315 44.86 47.15 13.12
CA ALA A 315 45.93 47.95 12.50
C ALA A 315 47.21 47.17 12.09
N ASN A 316 47.26 45.86 12.34
CA ASN A 316 48.42 44.98 12.15
C ASN A 316 48.17 43.81 11.18
N SER A 317 46.99 43.69 10.56
CA SER A 317 46.73 42.59 9.61
C SER A 317 47.43 42.84 8.28
N GLY A 318 48.16 41.83 7.80
CA GLY A 318 48.79 41.87 6.48
C GLY A 318 47.80 41.46 5.38
N LEU A 319 48.08 41.86 4.14
CA LEU A 319 47.38 41.32 2.96
C LEU A 319 47.41 39.78 2.92
N ASP A 320 48.48 39.18 3.45
CA ASP A 320 48.67 37.74 3.53
C ASP A 320 47.60 37.05 4.40
N ASP A 321 47.16 37.67 5.50
CA ASP A 321 46.14 37.08 6.38
C ASP A 321 44.77 37.01 5.68
N VAL A 322 44.44 38.01 4.87
CA VAL A 322 43.20 38.05 4.08
C VAL A 322 43.23 37.01 2.96
N LEU A 323 44.38 36.87 2.28
CA LEU A 323 44.56 35.85 1.24
C LEU A 323 44.48 34.43 1.81
N GLU A 324 44.97 34.21 3.04
CA GLU A 324 44.85 32.92 3.73
C GLU A 324 43.38 32.55 4.01
N GLU A 325 42.57 33.49 4.50
CA GLU A 325 41.14 33.24 4.75
C GLU A 325 40.33 33.03 3.46
N ILE A 326 40.68 33.73 2.37
CA ILE A 326 40.11 33.47 1.04
C ILE A 326 40.44 32.04 0.59
N ALA A 327 41.72 31.62 0.68
CA ALA A 327 42.14 30.29 0.29
C ALA A 327 41.45 29.18 1.12
N LYS A 328 41.27 29.39 2.43
CA LYS A 328 40.50 28.48 3.30
C LYS A 328 39.05 28.37 2.85
N THR A 329 38.44 29.48 2.46
CA THR A 329 37.04 29.52 2.00
C THR A 329 36.87 28.82 0.65
N GLU A 330 37.80 29.03 -0.28
CA GLU A 330 37.85 28.30 -1.57
C GLU A 330 38.01 26.79 -1.35
N GLN A 331 38.88 26.38 -0.42
CA GLN A 331 39.03 24.97 -0.07
C GLN A 331 37.74 24.39 0.53
N SER A 332 37.06 25.13 1.42
CA SER A 332 35.78 24.71 1.99
C SER A 332 34.71 24.52 0.91
N LEU A 333 34.63 25.44 -0.06
CA LEU A 333 33.73 25.36 -1.19
C LEU A 333 33.93 24.08 -2.02
N ILE A 334 35.18 23.79 -2.38
CA ILE A 334 35.52 22.58 -3.15
C ILE A 334 35.11 21.34 -2.35
N MET A 335 35.36 21.34 -1.03
CA MET A 335 35.00 20.23 -0.15
C MET A 335 33.48 20.03 -0.05
N HIS A 336 32.68 21.09 0.05
CA HIS A 336 31.21 21.00 0.08
C HIS A 336 30.67 20.42 -1.24
N GLY A 337 31.17 20.90 -2.38
CA GLY A 337 30.80 20.37 -3.70
C GLY A 337 31.18 18.90 -3.88
N PHE A 338 32.41 18.53 -3.48
CA PHE A 338 32.89 17.16 -3.58
C PHE A 338 32.12 16.21 -2.64
N THR A 339 31.78 16.68 -1.45
CA THR A 339 30.95 15.92 -0.50
C THR A 339 29.56 15.68 -1.08
N ALA A 340 28.89 16.72 -1.61
CA ALA A 340 27.58 16.58 -2.24
C ALA A 340 27.61 15.60 -3.43
N LEU A 341 28.67 15.62 -4.25
CA LEU A 341 28.86 14.65 -5.34
C LEU A 341 29.05 13.22 -4.83
N THR A 342 29.86 13.04 -3.80
CA THR A 342 30.13 11.73 -3.19
C THR A 342 28.85 11.15 -2.58
N GLU A 343 28.05 11.99 -1.91
CA GLU A 343 26.74 11.60 -1.35
C GLU A 343 25.68 11.28 -2.41
N CYS A 344 25.90 11.67 -3.67
CA CYS A 344 25.04 11.26 -4.80
C CYS A 344 25.42 9.90 -5.39
N GLN A 345 26.60 9.36 -5.08
CA GLN A 345 27.04 8.06 -5.61
C GLN A 345 26.09 6.90 -5.26
N PRO A 346 25.53 6.80 -4.03
CA PRO A 346 24.53 5.77 -3.72
C PRO A 346 23.20 5.97 -4.47
N LEU A 347 22.87 7.18 -4.95
CA LEU A 347 21.69 7.40 -5.78
C LEU A 347 21.86 6.82 -7.19
N LEU A 348 23.08 6.88 -7.73
CA LEU A 348 23.42 6.24 -9.00
C LEU A 348 23.33 4.71 -8.90
N SER A 349 23.80 4.13 -7.79
CA SER A 349 23.67 2.68 -7.58
C SER A 349 22.21 2.25 -7.38
N LEU A 350 21.37 3.11 -6.78
CA LEU A 350 19.94 2.88 -6.61
C LEU A 350 19.18 2.78 -7.94
N LEU A 351 19.51 3.64 -8.91
CA LEU A 351 18.92 3.61 -10.26
C LEU A 351 19.41 2.40 -11.08
N GLY A 352 20.55 1.82 -10.70
CA GLY A 352 21.04 0.55 -11.23
C GLY A 352 21.20 0.55 -12.75
N SER A 353 20.47 -0.35 -13.43
CA SER A 353 20.53 -0.54 -14.90
C SER A 353 19.65 0.42 -15.70
N ASP A 354 18.94 1.35 -15.04
CA ASP A 354 18.07 2.27 -15.74
C ASP A 354 18.83 3.40 -16.43
N LYS A 355 19.23 3.16 -17.69
CA LYS A 355 19.99 4.13 -18.49
C LYS A 355 19.31 5.50 -18.57
N VAL A 356 17.99 5.56 -18.66
CA VAL A 356 17.25 6.82 -18.80
C VAL A 356 17.27 7.60 -17.50
N GLY A 357 16.95 6.96 -16.37
CA GLY A 357 17.06 7.56 -15.05
C GLY A 357 18.48 8.04 -14.74
N CYS A 358 19.51 7.23 -15.03
CA CYS A 358 20.91 7.63 -14.84
C CYS A 358 21.29 8.85 -15.70
N GLN A 359 20.87 8.90 -16.97
CA GLN A 359 21.12 10.08 -17.83
C GLN A 359 20.43 11.33 -17.30
N GLN A 360 19.20 11.21 -16.81
CA GLN A 360 18.48 12.34 -16.21
C GLN A 360 19.16 12.80 -14.92
N LEU A 361 19.61 11.87 -14.07
CA LEU A 361 20.34 12.19 -12.86
C LEU A 361 21.66 12.91 -13.16
N VAL A 362 22.44 12.44 -14.15
CA VAL A 362 23.70 13.09 -14.54
C VAL A 362 23.46 14.50 -15.09
N ARG A 363 22.42 14.70 -15.91
CA ARG A 363 22.04 16.05 -16.37
C ARG A 363 21.61 16.94 -15.21
N GLY A 364 20.89 16.39 -14.24
CA GLY A 364 20.51 17.06 -13.00
C GLY A 364 21.73 17.49 -12.20
N LEU A 365 22.69 16.58 -11.97
CA LEU A 365 23.94 16.84 -11.27
C LEU A 365 24.73 17.97 -11.94
N HIS A 366 24.86 17.91 -13.26
CA HIS A 366 25.53 18.97 -14.03
C HIS A 366 24.84 20.32 -13.83
N SER A 367 23.50 20.36 -13.89
CA SER A 367 22.75 21.59 -13.63
C SER A 367 22.92 22.10 -12.20
N GLN A 368 22.94 21.23 -11.20
CA GLN A 368 23.12 21.61 -9.80
C GLN A 368 24.55 22.10 -9.52
N LEU A 369 25.55 21.49 -10.14
CA LEU A 369 26.94 21.97 -10.09
C LEU A 369 27.07 23.36 -10.68
N ILE A 370 26.47 23.62 -11.85
CA ILE A 370 26.45 24.96 -12.44
C ILE A 370 25.81 25.96 -11.47
N MET A 371 24.67 25.62 -10.88
CA MET A 371 23.99 26.50 -9.92
C MET A 371 24.83 26.75 -8.67
N LEU A 372 25.53 25.75 -8.15
CA LEU A 372 26.43 25.90 -7.01
C LEU A 372 27.57 26.89 -7.32
N PHE A 373 28.20 26.74 -8.49
CA PHE A 373 29.27 27.65 -8.93
C PHE A 373 28.78 29.05 -9.32
N LEU A 374 27.52 29.21 -9.72
CA LEU A 374 26.91 30.54 -9.94
C LEU A 374 26.49 31.22 -8.62
N THR A 375 26.30 30.45 -7.55
CA THR A 375 25.93 30.97 -6.23
C THR A 375 27.15 31.53 -5.50
N PHE A 376 28.31 30.94 -5.75
CA PHE A 376 29.61 31.52 -5.42
C PHE A 376 29.90 32.70 -6.36
#